data_AF-A0A7X0JC85-F1
#
_entry.id   AF-A0A7X0JC85-F1
#
_cell.length_a   1.000
_cell.length_b   1.000
_cell.length_c   1.000
_cell.angle_alpha   90.00
_cell.angle_beta   90.00
_cell.angle_gamma   90.00
#
_symmetry.space_group_name_H-M   'P 1'
#
loop_
_entity.id
_entity.type
_entity.pdbx_description
1 polymer ?
#
loop_
_entity_poly.entity_id
_entity_poly.type
_entity_poly.pdbx_seq_one_letter_code
_entity_poly.pdbx_strand_id
1 'polypeptide(L)' 'MARTGVARFCIPAALGYGARASGPIPANADLVFQVELLDFKTKAEVENMNRAQASDPAATKDAPPQQ' A
#
# COMPACT_ATOMS: atom_id res chain seq x y z
N MET A 1 -15.76 -1.44 -19.91
CA MET A 1 -14.89 -0.45 -19.23
C MET A 1 -13.67 -1.21 -18.75
N ALA A 2 -12.45 -0.84 -19.18
CA ALA A 2 -11.23 -1.51 -18.74
C ALA A 2 -11.04 -1.27 -17.24
N ARG A 3 -10.90 -2.34 -16.46
CA ARG A 3 -10.59 -2.27 -15.01
C ARG A 3 -9.09 -2.10 -14.75
N THR A 4 -8.29 -2.20 -15.80
CA THR A 4 -6.83 -2.17 -15.77
C THR A 4 -6.29 -1.10 -16.72
N GLY A 5 -5.06 -0.67 -16.50
CA GLY A 5 -4.40 0.33 -17.35
C GLY A 5 -2.94 0.54 -16.96
N VAL A 6 -2.12 0.93 -17.94
CA VAL A 6 -0.70 1.27 -17.72
C VAL A 6 -0.52 2.77 -17.83
N ALA A 7 0.12 3.39 -16.83
CA ALA A 7 0.37 4.82 -16.78
C ALA A 7 1.83 5.11 -16.42
N ARG A 8 2.34 6.24 -16.92
CA ARG A 8 3.67 6.75 -16.58
C ARG A 8 3.55 7.96 -15.66
N PHE A 9 4.25 7.91 -14.53
CA PHE A 9 4.29 8.99 -13.56
C PHE A 9 5.70 9.59 -13.50
N CYS A 10 5.79 10.89 -13.74
CA CYS A 10 7.02 11.66 -13.56
C CYS A 10 6.85 12.51 -12.29
N ILE A 11 7.58 12.17 -11.24
CA ILE A 11 7.48 12.78 -9.91
C ILE A 11 8.77 13.59 -9.69
N PRO A 12 8.68 14.93 -9.61
CA PRO A 12 9.82 15.77 -9.26
C PRO A 12 10.41 15.36 -7.91
N ALA A 13 11.73 15.52 -7.75
CA ALA A 13 12.43 15.11 -6.55
C ALA A 13 11.79 15.62 -5.25
N ALA A 14 11.28 16.86 -5.25
CA ALA A 14 10.63 17.50 -4.10
C ALA A 14 9.35 16.77 -3.62
N LEU A 15 8.67 16.02 -4.49
CA LEU A 15 7.50 15.19 -4.15
C LEU A 15 7.89 13.73 -3.86
N GLY A 16 9.15 13.36 -4.11
CA GLY A 16 9.72 12.04 -3.84
C GLY A 16 10.65 12.06 -2.62
N TYR A 17 11.93 11.72 -2.81
CA TYR A 17 12.93 11.63 -1.74
C TYR A 17 13.62 12.96 -1.38
N GLY A 18 13.38 14.01 -2.17
CA GLY A 18 13.95 15.34 -1.95
C GLY A 18 15.48 15.31 -1.88
N ALA A 19 16.05 16.07 -0.95
CA ALA A 19 17.50 16.17 -0.77
C ALA A 19 18.15 14.96 -0.08
N ARG A 20 17.40 13.88 0.21
CA ARG A 20 17.93 12.68 0.87
C ARG A 20 18.24 11.61 -0.18
N ALA A 21 19.43 11.02 -0.11
CA ALA A 21 19.73 9.80 -0.83
C ALA A 21 19.08 8.60 -0.12
N SER A 22 18.60 7.61 -0.89
CA SER A 22 17.97 6.40 -0.35
C SER A 22 18.35 5.19 -1.19
N GLY A 23 19.19 4.31 -0.62
CA GLY A 23 19.70 3.13 -1.33
C GLY A 23 20.34 3.51 -2.68
N PRO A 24 19.82 2.99 -3.81
CA PRO A 24 20.32 3.32 -5.15
C PRO A 24 19.85 4.69 -5.69
N ILE A 25 18.94 5.37 -5.01
CA ILE A 25 18.36 6.64 -5.47
C ILE A 25 19.18 7.80 -4.92
N PRO A 26 19.80 8.63 -5.78
CA PRO A 26 20.57 9.78 -5.33
C PRO A 26 19.67 10.91 -4.82
N ALA A 27 20.24 11.80 -4.02
CA ALA A 27 19.55 13.01 -3.58
C ALA A 27 19.16 13.88 -4.77
N ASN A 28 17.98 14.51 -4.69
CA ASN A 28 17.41 15.40 -5.69
C ASN A 28 17.13 14.75 -7.06
N ALA A 29 16.97 13.41 -7.11
CA ALA A 29 16.60 12.71 -8.33
C ALA A 29 15.09 12.79 -8.60
N ASP A 30 14.73 13.13 -9.84
CA ASP A 30 13.36 12.96 -10.33
C ASP A 30 13.07 11.48 -10.56
N LEU A 31 11.85 11.06 -10.19
CA LEU A 31 11.43 9.67 -10.26
C LEU A 31 10.48 9.46 -11.42
N VAL A 32 10.77 8.45 -12.24
CA VAL A 32 9.90 8.07 -13.36
C VAL A 32 9.45 6.63 -13.17
N PHE A 33 8.16 6.43 -12.98
CA PHE A 33 7.57 5.11 -12.80
C PHE A 33 6.66 4.74 -13.97
N GLN A 34 6.68 3.47 -14.35
CA GLN A 34 5.64 2.85 -15.13
C GLN A 34 4.82 1.96 -14.19
N VAL A 35 3.54 2.24 -14.07
CA VAL A 35 2.63 1.55 -13.14
C VAL A 35 1.54 0.88 -13.93
N GLU A 36 1.28 -0.38 -13.62
CA GLU A 36 0.15 -1.14 -14.13
C GLU A 36 -0.90 -1.28 -13.03
N LEU A 37 -2.12 -0.80 -13.30
CA LEU A 37 -3.27 -1.01 -12.43
C LEU A 37 -3.83 -2.41 -12.71
N LEU A 38 -3.67 -3.30 -11.73
CA LEU A 38 -4.19 -4.67 -11.79
C LEU A 38 -5.65 -4.76 -11.31
N ASP A 39 -5.96 -4.12 -10.18
CA ASP A 39 -7.32 -4.08 -9.62
C ASP A 39 -7.45 -2.93 -8.60
N PHE A 40 -8.68 -2.56 -8.24
CA PHE A 40 -8.96 -1.61 -7.17
C PHE A 40 -10.24 -1.97 -6.42
N LYS A 41 -10.27 -1.68 -5.12
CA LYS A 41 -11.46 -1.85 -4.28
C LYS A 41 -12.02 -0.48 -3.92
N THR A 42 -13.34 -0.35 -3.86
CA THR A 42 -13.98 0.84 -3.34
C THR A 42 -13.82 0.91 -1.82
N LYS A 43 -13.94 2.11 -1.26
CA LYS A 43 -13.87 2.33 0.19
C LYS A 43 -14.90 1.48 0.94
N ALA A 44 -16.13 1.38 0.41
CA ALA A 44 -17.20 0.57 1.02
C ALA A 44 -16.85 -0.93 1.05
N GLU A 45 -16.22 -1.47 0.01
CA GLU A 45 -15.77 -2.86 -0.02
C GLU A 45 -14.66 -3.13 1.01
N VAL A 46 -13.73 -2.18 1.18
CA VAL A 46 -12.65 -2.27 2.19
C VAL A 46 -13.23 -2.20 3.61
N GLU A 47 -14.19 -1.32 3.87
CA GLU A 47 -14.85 -1.19 5.18
C GLU A 47 -15.61 -2.46 5.58
N ASN A 48 -16.33 -3.08 4.64
CA ASN A 48 -17.01 -4.35 4.88
C ASN A 48 -16.03 -5.49 5.17
N MET A 49 -14.88 -5.52 4.48
CA MET A 49 -13.83 -6.54 4.68
C MET A 49 -13.19 -6.43 6.06
N ASN A 50 -12.82 -5.21 6.49
CA ASN A 50 -12.24 -4.99 7.83
C ASN A 50 -13.22 -5.38 8.95
N ARG A 51 -14.52 -5.12 8.74
CA ARG A 51 -15.57 -5.52 9.69
C ARG A 51 -15.75 -7.04 9.75
N ALA A 52 -15.72 -7.72 8.60
CA ALA A 52 -15.83 -9.17 8.53
C ALA A 52 -14.63 -9.88 9.18
N GLN A 53 -13.41 -9.35 9.02
CA GLN A 53 -12.18 -9.92 9.61
C GLN A 53 -12.04 -9.67 11.13
N ALA A 54 -12.69 -8.65 11.67
CA ALA A 54 -12.77 -8.44 13.13
C ALA A 54 -13.68 -9.45 13.86
N SER A 55 -14.31 -10.37 13.11
CA SER A 55 -15.26 -11.36 13.64
C SER A 55 -14.68 -12.78 13.77
N ASP A 56 -13.38 -12.98 13.53
CA ASP A 56 -12.66 -14.24 13.79
C ASP A 56 -11.88 -14.19 15.12
N PRO A 57 -12.45 -14.66 16.26
CA PRO A 57 -11.75 -14.76 17.55
C PRO A 57 -10.75 -15.92 17.66
N ALA A 58 -10.28 -16.52 16.55
CA ALA A 58 -9.55 -17.78 16.56
C ALA A 58 -8.06 -17.73 16.97
N ALA A 59 -7.52 -16.59 17.45
CA ALA A 59 -6.13 -16.48 17.89
C ALA A 59 -5.92 -16.16 19.38
N THR A 60 -6.97 -16.19 20.21
CA THR A 60 -6.86 -16.28 21.68
C THR A 60 -7.20 -17.69 22.10
N LYS A 61 -6.28 -18.65 21.90
CA LYS A 61 -6.42 -19.97 22.48
C LYS A 61 -5.08 -20.63 22.82
N ASP A 62 -4.11 -19.87 23.32
CA ASP A 62 -2.86 -20.42 23.90
C ASP A 62 -2.22 -19.45 24.92
N ALA A 63 -3.00 -18.94 25.87
CA ALA A 63 -2.45 -18.31 27.08
C ALA A 63 -2.79 -19.18 28.30
N PRO A 64 -1.81 -19.83 28.97
CA PRO A 64 -2.09 -20.61 30.17
C PRO A 64 -2.63 -19.69 31.28
N PRO A 65 -3.62 -20.14 32.08
CA PRO A 65 -4.12 -19.36 33.20
C PRO A 65 -3.00 -19.18 34.24
N GLN A 66 -2.65 -17.93 34.51
CA GLN A 66 -1.79 -17.59 35.64
C GLN A 66 -2.62 -17.79 36.92
N GLN A 67 -2.29 -18.84 37.68
CA GLN A 67 -2.58 -19.00 39.10
C GLN A 67 -1.25 -19.15 39.82
#